data_AF-A0A142C1U4-F1
#
_entry.id   AF-A0A142C1U4-F1
#
_cell.length_a   1.000
_cell.length_b   1.000
_cell.length_c   1.000
_cell.angle_alpha   90.00
_cell.angle_beta   90.00
_cell.angle_gamma   90.00
#
_symmetry.space_group_name_H-M   'P 1'
#
loop_
_entity.id
_entity.type
_entity.pdbx_description
1 polymer ?
#
loop_
_entity_poly.entity_id
_entity_poly.type
_entity_poly.pdbx_seq_one_letter_code
_entity_poly.pdbx_strand_id
1 'polypeptide(L)' 'SKRKTTAESWWEGECTDWLATCRLSTECCSGNCVGYCALWR' A
#
# COMPACT_ATOMS: atom_id res chain seq x y z
N SER A 1 14.60 -12.34 22.79
CA SER A 1 14.23 -11.17 21.98
C SER A 1 14.06 -11.61 20.54
N LYS A 2 12.84 -11.91 20.10
CA LYS A 2 12.57 -12.27 18.70
C LYS A 2 12.67 -10.98 17.89
N ARG A 3 13.81 -10.76 17.23
CA ARG A 3 13.95 -9.71 16.21
C ARG A 3 12.95 -10.05 15.10
N LYS A 4 11.86 -9.28 15.01
CA LYS A 4 11.00 -9.24 13.82
C LYS A 4 11.93 -9.03 12.62
N THR A 5 12.00 -10.01 11.73
CA THR A 5 12.76 -9.85 10.50
C THR A 5 12.01 -8.82 9.67
N THR A 6 12.73 -7.92 9.00
CA THR A 6 12.16 -6.83 8.21
C THR A 6 11.03 -7.30 7.30
N ALA A 7 11.06 -8.56 6.85
CA ALA A 7 10.00 -9.25 6.11
C ALA A 7 8.59 -9.15 6.74
N GLU A 8 8.44 -9.07 8.06
CA GLU A 8 7.14 -8.87 8.73
C GLU A 8 6.68 -7.40 8.74
N SER A 9 7.58 -6.44 8.46
CA SER A 9 7.30 -5.00 8.46
C SER A 9 6.64 -4.50 7.17
N TRP A 10 6.76 -5.23 6.06
CA TRP A 10 6.18 -4.83 4.76
C TRP A 10 4.69 -5.13 4.67
N TRP A 11 4.17 -6.01 5.54
CA TRP A 11 2.77 -6.47 5.51
C TRP A 11 1.87 -5.72 6.50
N GLU A 12 2.43 -4.89 7.39
CA GLU A 12 1.66 -4.07 8.33
C GLU A 12 1.42 -2.65 7.75
N GLY A 13 0.62 -2.57 6.68
CA GLY A 13 -0.30 -1.43 6.46
C GLY A 13 0.24 -0.09 5.93
N GLU A 14 1.39 -0.03 5.25
CA GLU A 14 1.88 1.25 4.68
C GLU A 14 1.11 1.71 3.44
N CYS A 15 0.46 0.79 2.73
CA CYS A 15 -0.27 1.09 1.52
C CYS A 15 -1.45 0.13 1.34
N THR A 16 -2.48 0.62 0.67
CA THR A 16 -3.72 -0.09 0.41
C THR A 16 -3.62 -0.89 -0.88
N ASP A 17 -4.34 -2.01 -0.87
CA ASP A 17 -4.45 -2.93 -1.98
C ASP A 17 -5.26 -2.33 -3.13
N TRP A 18 -5.36 -3.09 -4.21
CA TRP A 18 -5.93 -2.59 -5.44
C TRP A 18 -7.44 -2.42 -5.33
N LEU A 19 -7.97 -1.44 -6.06
CA LEU A 19 -9.36 -1.01 -5.98
C LEU A 19 -9.78 -0.50 -4.60
N ALA A 20 -8.86 -0.38 -3.63
CA ALA A 20 -9.13 0.32 -2.39
C ALA A 20 -9.34 1.80 -2.69
N THR A 21 -10.35 2.40 -2.05
CA THR A 21 -10.58 3.84 -2.15
C THR A 21 -9.37 4.60 -1.62
N CYS A 22 -8.90 5.57 -2.39
CA CYS A 22 -7.74 6.39 -2.05
C CYS A 22 -8.04 7.86 -2.32
N ARG A 23 -7.30 8.73 -1.64
CA ARG A 23 -7.29 10.19 -1.87
C ARG A 23 -5.93 10.66 -2.37
N LEU A 24 -4.87 9.98 -1.97
CA LEU A 24 -3.49 10.28 -2.33
C LEU A 24 -2.84 9.06 -2.99
N SER A 25 -2.00 9.32 -3.99
CA SER A 25 -1.22 8.29 -4.67
C SER A 25 -0.36 7.45 -3.72
N THR A 26 0.12 8.06 -2.63
CA THR A 26 0.94 7.40 -1.59
C THR A 26 0.17 6.39 -0.75
N GLU A 27 -1.16 6.44 -0.76
CA GLU A 27 -2.00 5.45 -0.09
C GLU A 27 -2.07 4.14 -0.87
N CYS A 28 -1.67 4.10 -2.14
CA CYS A 28 -1.72 2.91 -2.98
C CYS A 28 -0.34 2.28 -3.10
N CYS A 29 -0.25 0.95 -3.00
CA CYS A 29 1.04 0.28 -3.18
C CYS A 29 1.59 0.43 -4.61
N SER A 30 0.70 0.69 -5.58
CA SER A 30 1.06 1.03 -6.96
C SER A 30 1.52 2.49 -7.14
N GLY A 31 1.34 3.35 -6.14
CA GLY A 31 1.62 4.78 -6.26
C GLY A 31 0.64 5.53 -7.18
N ASN A 32 -0.53 4.96 -7.49
CA ASN A 32 -1.48 5.56 -8.42
C ASN A 32 -2.91 5.54 -7.87
N CYS A 33 -3.41 6.75 -7.59
CA CYS A 33 -4.77 6.97 -7.08
C CYS A 33 -5.62 7.71 -8.11
N VAL A 34 -6.70 7.07 -8.57
CA VAL A 34 -7.70 7.64 -9.50
C VAL A 34 -9.10 7.72 -8.86
N GLY A 35 -9.14 7.84 -7.52
CA GLY A 35 -10.32 7.63 -6.67
C GLY A 35 -10.35 6.23 -6.05
N TYR A 36 -9.65 5.29 -6.68
CA TYR A 36 -9.25 4.00 -6.11
C TYR A 36 -7.83 3.66 -6.57
N CYS A 37 -7.19 2.73 -5.86
CA CYS A 37 -5.84 2.27 -6.18
C CYS A 37 -5.85 1.48 -7.47
N ALA A 38 -5.25 2.05 -8.50
CA ALA A 38 -5.10 1.44 -9.80
C ALA A 38 -3.65 1.05 -10.02
N LEU A 39 -3.42 -0.06 -10.73
CA LEU A 39 -2.09 -0.46 -11.16
C LEU A 39 -1.38 0.53 -12.07
N TRP A 40 -2.13 1.06 -13.02
CA TRP A 40 -1.64 1.82 -14.15
C TRP A 40 -2.59 3.01 -14.39
N ARG A 41 -2.07 4.09 -14.95
CA ARG A 41 -2.84 5.24 -15.42
C ARG A 41 -2.88 5.23 -16.94
#